data_AF-B0MUZ2-F1
#
_entry.id   AF-B0MUZ2-F1
#
_cell.length_a   1.000
_cell.length_b   1.000
_cell.length_c   1.000
_cell.angle_alpha   90.00
_cell.angle_beta   90.00
_cell.angle_gamma   90.00
#
_symmetry.space_group_name_H-M   'P 1'
#
loop_
_entity.id
_entity.type
_entity.pdbx_description
1 polymer ?
#
loop_
_entity_poly.entity_id
_entity_poly.type
_entity_poly.pdbx_seq_one_letter_code
_entity_poly.pdbx_strand_id
1 'polypeptide(L)'
;MNTSDIRYLVNTLDPKGIPVVTPAGVLGGHLDAMKFCEHIPQEEYPAGALAAALYLCSGVRGMERGTVSSVRDENGKEILADVELVRLACPRRVFTLSQIKYVIDRLEWLYENRHLIGGLRFTYEPPVLRFFMGGLEPTTDWPARLMEKFRKDFGDSL
;
A
#
# COMPACT_ATOMS: atom_id res chain seq x y z
N MET A 1 -18.86 19.32 -2.81
CA MET A 1 -17.93 18.65 -1.87
C MET A 1 -16.54 18.72 -2.51
N ASN A 2 -15.57 19.41 -1.91
CA ASN A 2 -14.27 19.63 -2.57
C ASN A 2 -13.37 18.39 -2.42
N THR A 3 -13.41 17.49 -3.40
CA THR A 3 -12.56 16.29 -3.53
C THR A 3 -11.31 16.56 -4.37
N SER A 4 -10.89 17.83 -4.48
CA SER A 4 -9.78 18.28 -5.32
C SER A 4 -8.51 17.46 -5.11
N ASP A 5 -8.19 17.14 -3.85
CA ASP A 5 -6.91 16.53 -3.49
C ASP A 5 -6.84 15.06 -3.89
N ILE A 6 -7.92 14.31 -3.64
CA ILE A 6 -8.03 12.91 -4.05
C ILE A 6 -8.07 12.80 -5.58
N ARG A 7 -8.81 13.71 -6.23
CA ARG A 7 -8.84 13.78 -7.71
C ARG A 7 -7.47 14.13 -8.27
N TYR A 8 -6.75 15.08 -7.66
CA TYR A 8 -5.41 15.46 -8.06
C TYR A 8 -4.44 14.28 -7.94
N LEU A 9 -4.49 13.55 -6.82
CA LEU A 9 -3.72 12.33 -6.60
C LEU A 9 -3.95 11.30 -7.73
N VAL A 10 -5.21 10.88 -7.92
CA VAL A 10 -5.55 9.83 -8.89
C VAL A 10 -5.25 10.27 -10.33
N ASN A 11 -5.62 11.49 -10.71
CA ASN A 11 -5.39 12.00 -12.07
C ASN A 11 -3.91 12.28 -12.37
N THR A 12 -3.04 12.34 -11.34
CA THR A 12 -1.59 12.44 -11.54
C THR A 12 -0.94 11.07 -11.68
N LEU A 13 -1.40 10.07 -10.91
CA LEU A 13 -0.84 8.72 -10.89
C LEU A 13 -1.23 7.88 -12.11
N ASP A 14 -2.51 7.93 -12.51
CA ASP A 14 -3.05 7.09 -13.59
C ASP A 14 -2.33 7.29 -14.94
N PRO A 15 -2.07 8.53 -15.42
CA PRO A 15 -1.31 8.73 -16.66
C PRO A 15 0.16 8.30 -16.58
N LYS A 16 0.72 8.14 -15.38
CA LYS A 16 2.08 7.64 -15.14
C LYS A 16 2.15 6.10 -15.11
N GLY A 17 1.02 5.42 -15.30
CA GLY A 17 0.92 3.96 -15.24
C GLY A 17 0.94 3.39 -13.84
N ILE A 18 0.91 4.23 -12.79
CA ILE A 18 0.86 3.76 -11.40
C ILE A 18 -0.55 3.24 -11.13
N PRO A 19 -0.73 1.94 -10.81
CA PRO A 19 -2.06 1.34 -10.72
C PRO A 19 -2.91 1.94 -9.61
N VAL A 20 -3.97 2.64 -10.00
CA VAL A 20 -4.94 3.24 -9.09
C VAL A 20 -6.36 2.97 -9.57
N VAL A 21 -7.30 2.88 -8.63
CA VAL A 21 -8.73 2.77 -8.98
C VAL A 21 -9.22 4.09 -9.53
N THR A 22 -9.81 4.05 -10.73
CA THR A 22 -10.43 5.18 -11.41
C THR A 22 -11.93 4.97 -11.61
N PRO A 23 -12.75 6.04 -11.62
CA PRO A 23 -12.39 7.42 -11.29
C PRO A 23 -12.10 7.60 -9.79
N ALA A 24 -11.53 8.76 -9.43
CA ALA A 24 -11.19 9.08 -8.05
C ALA A 24 -12.38 8.98 -7.09
N GLY A 25 -12.18 8.32 -5.95
CA GLY A 25 -13.17 8.19 -4.90
C GLY A 25 -13.41 9.49 -4.11
N VAL A 26 -14.43 9.49 -3.25
CA VAL A 26 -14.80 10.65 -2.42
C VAL A 26 -14.17 10.67 -1.02
N LEU A 27 -13.67 9.53 -0.54
CA LEU A 27 -13.04 9.38 0.79
C LEU A 27 -11.53 9.10 0.74
N GLY A 28 -11.01 8.67 -0.40
CA GLY A 28 -9.60 8.37 -0.60
C GLY A 28 -9.31 7.83 -2.00
N GLY A 29 -8.03 7.87 -2.36
CA GLY A 29 -7.50 7.13 -3.52
C GLY A 29 -7.21 5.68 -3.11
N HIS A 30 -7.24 4.76 -4.08
CA HIS A 30 -6.90 3.36 -3.83
C HIS A 30 -5.84 2.94 -4.84
N LEU A 31 -4.71 2.45 -4.36
CA LEU A 31 -3.71 1.78 -5.18
C LEU A 31 -4.17 0.34 -5.43
N ASP A 32 -4.03 -0.14 -6.66
CA ASP A 32 -4.30 -1.54 -7.04
C ASP A 32 -3.02 -2.36 -6.81
N ALA A 33 -2.96 -3.06 -5.67
CA ALA A 33 -1.78 -3.79 -5.26
C ALA A 33 -1.55 -5.07 -6.07
N MET A 34 -2.59 -5.65 -6.69
CA MET A 34 -2.43 -6.81 -7.57
C MET A 34 -1.61 -6.44 -8.81
N LYS A 35 -1.79 -5.21 -9.32
CA LYS A 35 -1.00 -4.69 -10.45
C LYS A 35 0.30 -4.03 -10.01
N PHE A 36 0.31 -3.36 -8.86
CA PHE A 36 1.51 -2.70 -8.35
C PHE A 36 2.59 -3.72 -7.97
N CYS A 37 2.18 -4.84 -7.38
CA CYS A 37 3.04 -5.89 -6.87
C CYS A 37 2.72 -7.25 -7.54
N GLU A 38 2.59 -7.28 -8.86
CA GLU A 38 2.18 -8.46 -9.64
C GLU A 38 3.05 -9.70 -9.41
N HIS A 39 4.29 -9.51 -8.94
CA HIS A 39 5.25 -10.57 -8.63
C HIS A 39 5.04 -11.21 -7.25
N ILE A 40 4.15 -10.67 -6.41
CA ILE A 40 3.86 -11.18 -5.07
C ILE A 40 2.57 -12.02 -5.13
N PRO A 41 2.61 -13.32 -4.74
CA PRO A 41 1.41 -14.13 -4.63
C PRO A 41 0.39 -13.49 -3.67
N GLN A 42 -0.91 -13.59 -3.98
CA GLN A 42 -1.95 -12.95 -3.16
C GLN A 42 -2.00 -13.49 -1.73
N GLU A 43 -1.65 -14.77 -1.54
CA GLU A 43 -1.51 -15.41 -0.23
C GLU A 43 -0.38 -14.81 0.62
N GLU A 44 0.54 -14.05 0.02
CA GLU A 44 1.57 -13.27 0.73
C GLU A 44 1.19 -11.78 0.89
N TYR A 45 -0.11 -11.47 0.80
CA TYR A 45 -0.71 -10.19 1.19
C TYR A 45 -0.09 -8.94 0.52
N PRO A 46 -0.15 -8.83 -0.82
CA PRO A 46 0.50 -7.74 -1.57
C PRO A 46 0.01 -6.34 -1.17
N ALA A 47 -1.26 -6.15 -0.81
CA ALA A 47 -1.74 -4.85 -0.31
C ALA A 47 -1.13 -4.49 1.05
N GLY A 48 -0.96 -5.47 1.94
CA GLY A 48 -0.26 -5.28 3.21
C GLY A 48 1.21 -4.93 2.99
N ALA A 49 1.89 -5.66 2.10
CA ALA A 49 3.28 -5.40 1.73
C ALA A 49 3.48 -4.00 1.13
N LEU A 50 2.62 -3.60 0.19
CA LEU A 50 2.65 -2.26 -0.42
C LEU A 50 2.39 -1.15 0.60
N ALA A 51 1.43 -1.33 1.52
CA ALA A 51 1.16 -0.36 2.58
C ALA A 51 2.37 -0.20 3.53
N ALA A 52 3.03 -1.30 3.89
CA ALA A 52 4.25 -1.27 4.70
C ALA A 52 5.42 -0.62 3.95
N ALA A 53 5.63 -0.97 2.68
CA ALA A 53 6.68 -0.39 1.83
C ALA A 53 6.52 1.12 1.69
N LEU A 54 5.30 1.60 1.43
CA LEU A 54 5.00 3.03 1.38
C LEU A 54 5.34 3.72 2.71
N TYR A 55 4.94 3.14 3.84
CA TYR A 55 5.25 3.72 5.15
C TYR A 55 6.77 3.81 5.39
N LEU A 56 7.52 2.76 5.03
CA LEU A 56 8.97 2.73 5.19
C LEU A 56 9.68 3.83 4.38
N CYS A 57 9.27 4.08 3.14
CA CYS A 57 9.92 5.04 2.25
C CYS A 57 9.33 6.46 2.29
N SER A 58 8.32 6.73 3.13
CA SER A 58 7.64 8.03 3.15
C SER A 58 7.03 8.47 4.48
N GLY A 59 6.89 7.58 5.45
CA GLY A 59 6.07 7.82 6.64
C GLY A 59 4.56 7.92 6.38
N VAL A 60 4.10 7.78 5.13
CA VAL A 60 2.68 7.81 4.76
C VAL A 60 2.05 6.47 5.07
N ARG A 61 0.98 6.47 5.87
CA ARG A 61 0.27 5.25 6.26
C ARG A 61 -0.96 5.03 5.40
N GLY A 62 -0.89 4.07 4.50
CA GLY A 62 -2.06 3.51 3.80
C GLY A 62 -2.79 2.48 4.65
N MET A 63 -4.04 2.18 4.30
CA MET A 63 -4.82 1.09 4.90
C MET A 63 -4.99 -0.03 3.90
N GLU A 64 -4.53 -1.23 4.26
CA GLU A 64 -4.81 -2.46 3.53
C GLU A 64 -6.33 -2.68 3.43
N ARG A 65 -6.78 -3.10 2.25
CA ARG A 65 -8.17 -3.43 1.91
C ARG A 65 -8.15 -4.58 0.91
N GLY A 66 -7.81 -5.76 1.40
CA GLY A 66 -7.68 -6.99 0.61
C GLY A 66 -7.79 -8.24 1.48
N THR A 67 -6.99 -9.27 1.17
CA THR A 67 -7.10 -10.60 1.80
C THR A 67 -6.81 -10.56 3.31
N VAL A 68 -5.96 -9.67 3.81
CA VAL A 68 -5.70 -9.58 5.27
C VAL A 68 -6.99 -9.20 6.02
N SER A 69 -7.81 -8.35 5.40
CA SER A 69 -9.13 -7.95 5.91
C SER A 69 -10.22 -9.03 5.78
N SER A 70 -9.93 -10.14 5.08
CA SER A 70 -10.82 -11.30 4.95
C SER A 70 -10.73 -12.23 6.17
N VAL A 71 -11.40 -13.38 6.11
CA VAL A 71 -11.31 -14.48 7.06
C VAL A 71 -10.83 -15.76 6.36
N ARG A 72 -10.41 -16.75 7.14
CA ARG A 72 -10.14 -18.10 6.63
C ARG A 72 -11.44 -18.90 6.51
N ASP A 73 -11.44 -19.87 5.61
CA ASP A 73 -12.51 -20.88 5.53
C ASP A 73 -12.44 -21.89 6.69
N GLU A 74 -13.38 -22.85 6.69
CA GLU A 74 -13.44 -23.92 7.71
C GLU A 74 -12.20 -24.83 7.75
N ASN A 75 -11.42 -24.88 6.67
CA ASN A 75 -10.20 -25.68 6.55
C ASN A 75 -8.94 -24.85 6.87
N GLY A 76 -9.09 -23.59 7.27
CA GLY A 76 -7.98 -22.69 7.54
C GLY A 76 -7.33 -22.10 6.28
N LYS A 77 -7.92 -22.28 5.10
CA LYS A 77 -7.41 -21.70 3.86
C LYS A 77 -7.85 -20.24 3.73
N GLU A 78 -7.01 -19.42 3.08
CA GLU A 78 -7.38 -18.04 2.75
C GLU A 78 -8.58 -17.98 1.81
N ILE A 79 -9.56 -17.15 2.17
CA ILE A 79 -10.58 -16.66 1.24
C ILE A 79 -10.00 -15.39 0.62
N LEU A 80 -9.37 -15.55 -0.54
CA LEU A 80 -8.73 -14.47 -1.28
C LEU A 80 -9.77 -13.39 -1.66
N ALA A 81 -9.40 -12.13 -1.47
CA ALA A 81 -10.25 -11.00 -1.84
C ALA A 81 -10.28 -10.84 -3.37
N ASP A 82 -11.42 -10.41 -3.91
CA ASP A 82 -11.53 -10.10 -5.35
C ASP A 82 -10.63 -8.92 -5.77
N VAL A 83 -10.23 -8.08 -4.81
CA VAL A 83 -9.36 -6.93 -5.01
C VAL A 83 -8.37 -6.79 -3.85
N GLU A 84 -7.13 -6.40 -4.17
CA GLU A 84 -6.09 -6.04 -3.19
C GLU A 84 -5.82 -4.55 -3.30
N LEU A 85 -6.31 -3.76 -2.34
CA LEU A 85 -6.21 -2.30 -2.40
C LEU A 85 -5.44 -1.72 -1.23
N VAL A 86 -4.68 -0.65 -1.48
CA VAL A 86 -4.17 0.23 -0.43
C VAL A 86 -4.94 1.54 -0.48
N ARG A 87 -5.78 1.78 0.53
CA ARG A 87 -6.56 3.01 0.63
C ARG A 87 -5.73 4.14 1.25
N LEU A 88 -5.55 5.20 0.48
CA LEU A 88 -5.01 6.48 0.90
C LEU A 88 -6.17 7.41 1.27
N ALA A 89 -6.66 7.27 2.51
CA ALA A 89 -7.74 8.10 3.03
C ALA A 89 -7.24 9.54 3.23
N CYS A 90 -8.02 10.52 2.78
CA CYS A 90 -7.68 11.94 2.91
C CYS A 90 -8.63 12.63 3.89
N PRO A 91 -8.24 12.84 5.16
CA PRO A 91 -9.04 13.59 6.12
C PRO A 91 -9.30 15.02 5.63
N ARG A 92 -10.51 15.51 5.87
CA ARG A 92 -10.96 16.80 5.34
C ARG A 92 -10.20 17.94 6.01
N ARG A 93 -9.65 18.86 5.21
CA ARG A 93 -8.97 20.09 5.66
C ARG A 93 -7.75 19.86 6.56
N VAL A 94 -7.16 18.66 6.52
CA VAL A 94 -5.95 18.32 7.29
C VAL A 94 -4.71 18.47 6.43
N PHE A 95 -4.76 18.00 5.19
CA PHE A 95 -3.61 18.02 4.29
C PHE A 95 -3.65 19.19 3.31
N THR A 96 -2.45 19.62 2.93
CA THR A 96 -2.20 20.61 1.88
C THR A 96 -1.89 19.90 0.56
N LEU A 97 -2.01 20.62 -0.56
CA LEU A 97 -1.59 20.11 -1.85
C LEU A 97 -0.11 19.67 -1.88
N SER A 98 0.77 20.34 -1.14
CA SER A 98 2.19 19.95 -1.04
C SER A 98 2.36 18.58 -0.38
N GLN A 99 1.56 18.24 0.62
CA GLN A 99 1.58 16.90 1.22
C GLN A 99 1.03 15.84 0.25
N ILE A 100 0.02 16.17 -0.56
CA ILE A 100 -0.45 15.26 -1.62
C ILE A 100 0.63 15.04 -2.70
N LYS A 101 1.33 16.11 -3.11
CA LYS A 101 2.47 16.02 -4.03
C LYS A 101 3.61 15.18 -3.47
N TYR A 102 3.89 15.28 -2.16
CA TYR A 102 4.85 14.42 -1.50
C TYR A 102 4.45 12.94 -1.60
N VAL A 103 3.18 12.60 -1.35
CA VAL A 103 2.68 11.22 -1.51
C VAL A 103 2.88 10.72 -2.95
N ILE A 104 2.55 11.55 -3.95
CA ILE A 104 2.73 11.22 -5.37
C ILE A 104 4.20 10.93 -5.67
N ASP A 105 5.10 11.83 -5.27
CA ASP A 105 6.54 11.71 -5.48
C ASP A 105 7.10 10.40 -4.87
N ARG A 106 6.68 10.06 -3.65
CA ARG A 106 7.09 8.81 -2.99
C ARG A 106 6.53 7.57 -3.68
N LEU A 107 5.30 7.63 -4.17
CA LEU A 107 4.68 6.53 -4.92
C LEU A 107 5.35 6.30 -6.27
N GLU A 108 5.77 7.35 -6.96
CA GLU A 108 6.53 7.24 -8.21
C GLU A 108 7.84 6.49 -8.00
N TRP A 109 8.64 6.93 -7.03
CA TRP A 109 9.88 6.24 -6.69
C TRP A 109 9.62 4.78 -6.27
N LEU A 110 8.60 4.54 -5.44
CA LEU A 110 8.27 3.19 -4.98
C LEU A 110 7.82 2.30 -6.14
N TYR A 111 7.08 2.84 -7.11
CA TYR A 111 6.64 2.09 -8.28
C TYR A 111 7.81 1.70 -9.19
N GLU A 112 8.79 2.59 -9.38
CA GLU A 112 10.03 2.28 -10.09
C GLU A 112 10.84 1.16 -9.41
N ASN A 113 10.76 1.08 -8.07
CA ASN A 113 11.47 0.11 -7.25
C ASN A 113 10.58 -1.06 -6.76
N ARG A 114 9.37 -1.23 -7.31
CA ARG A 114 8.33 -2.14 -6.80
C ARG A 114 8.76 -3.60 -6.67
N HIS A 115 9.69 -4.07 -7.50
CA HIS A 115 10.21 -5.43 -7.44
C HIS A 115 11.11 -5.71 -6.23
N LEU A 116 11.48 -4.66 -5.47
CA LEU A 116 12.11 -4.83 -4.16
C LEU A 116 11.10 -5.16 -3.07
N ILE A 117 9.80 -4.96 -3.28
CA ILE A 117 8.76 -5.32 -2.32
C ILE A 117 8.58 -6.84 -2.36
N GLY A 118 8.60 -7.49 -1.20
CA GLY A 118 8.28 -8.91 -1.04
C GLY A 118 7.01 -9.10 -0.22
N GLY A 119 6.54 -10.33 -0.14
CA GLY A 119 5.32 -10.67 0.58
C GLY A 119 5.45 -10.59 2.11
N LEU A 120 4.33 -10.87 2.76
CA LEU A 120 4.17 -10.95 4.21
C LEU A 120 3.58 -12.31 4.62
N ARG A 121 3.78 -12.70 5.87
CA ARG A 121 3.11 -13.83 6.51
C ARG A 121 2.66 -13.47 7.93
N PHE A 122 1.60 -14.08 8.43
CA PHE A 122 1.20 -13.89 9.83
C PHE A 122 2.21 -14.53 10.80
N THR A 123 2.60 -13.78 11.83
CA THR A 123 3.30 -14.28 13.03
C THR A 123 2.36 -14.46 14.19
N TYR A 124 1.30 -13.65 14.22
CA TYR A 124 0.22 -13.74 15.18
C TYR A 124 -1.10 -13.45 14.45
N GLU A 125 -2.00 -14.43 14.41
CA GLU A 125 -3.29 -14.31 13.73
C GLU A 125 -4.42 -14.58 14.74
N PRO A 126 -5.09 -13.54 15.26
CA PRO A 126 -6.23 -13.72 16.15
C PRO A 126 -7.46 -14.23 15.37
N PRO A 127 -8.36 -14.99 16.02
CA PRO A 127 -9.50 -15.61 15.35
C PRO A 127 -10.53 -14.60 14.82
N VAL A 128 -10.50 -13.37 15.33
CA VAL A 128 -11.35 -12.27 14.89
C VAL A 128 -10.51 -11.01 14.74
N LEU A 129 -10.92 -10.11 13.84
CA LEU A 129 -10.24 -8.83 13.61
C LEU A 129 -8.72 -8.97 13.34
N ARG A 130 -8.32 -10.03 12.60
CA ARG A 130 -6.91 -10.30 12.28
C ARG A 130 -6.20 -9.15 11.58
N PHE A 131 -6.90 -8.37 10.77
CA PHE A 131 -6.36 -7.18 10.12
C PHE A 131 -6.02 -6.04 11.10
N PHE A 132 -6.62 -6.04 12.29
CA PHE A 132 -6.44 -4.99 13.29
C PHE A 132 -5.45 -5.41 14.38
N MET A 133 -5.54 -6.65 14.83
CA MET A 133 -4.76 -7.17 15.96
C MET A 133 -3.62 -8.10 15.55
N GLY A 134 -3.60 -8.56 14.30
CA GLY A 134 -2.61 -9.51 13.81
C GLY A 134 -1.23 -8.90 13.66
N GLY A 135 -0.22 -9.73 13.91
CA GLY A 135 1.17 -9.45 13.58
C GLY A 135 1.53 -10.13 12.26
N LEU A 136 2.18 -9.38 11.38
CA LEU A 136 2.79 -9.92 10.16
C LEU A 136 4.29 -9.67 10.15
N GLU A 137 5.02 -10.54 9.47
CA GLU A 137 6.43 -10.35 9.17
C GLU A 137 6.71 -10.52 7.67
N PRO A 138 7.79 -9.92 7.15
CA PRO A 138 8.27 -10.14 5.80
C PRO A 138 8.54 -11.62 5.48
N THR A 139 8.21 -12.07 4.28
CA THR A 139 8.59 -13.42 3.81
C THR A 139 10.10 -13.53 3.53
N THR A 140 10.76 -12.41 3.26
CA THR A 140 12.19 -12.27 2.97
C THR A 140 12.77 -11.00 3.63
N ASP A 141 14.05 -10.70 3.41
CA ASP A 141 14.73 -9.47 3.87
C ASP A 141 14.34 -8.20 3.10
N TRP A 142 13.28 -8.24 2.31
CA TRP A 142 12.89 -7.17 1.38
C TRP A 142 12.79 -5.77 2.00
N PRO A 143 12.35 -5.57 3.27
CA PRO A 143 12.31 -4.22 3.84
C PRO A 143 13.70 -3.62 4.00
N ALA A 144 14.69 -4.44 4.36
CA ALA A 144 16.07 -3.98 4.51
C ALA A 144 16.65 -3.54 3.16
N ARG A 145 16.44 -4.34 2.10
CA ARG A 145 16.87 -4.00 0.74
C ARG A 145 16.18 -2.76 0.19
N LEU A 146 14.88 -2.61 0.44
CA LEU A 146 14.13 -1.41 0.07
C LEU A 146 14.68 -0.17 0.78
N MET A 147 14.95 -0.25 2.09
CA MET A 147 15.50 0.86 2.86
C MET A 147 16.94 1.21 2.49
N GLU A 148 17.77 0.21 2.16
CA GLU A 148 19.11 0.45 1.62
C GLU A 148 19.04 1.22 0.30
N LYS A 149 18.18 0.79 -0.63
CA LYS A 149 17.95 1.49 -1.89
C LYS A 149 17.40 2.91 -1.67
N PHE A 150 16.47 3.08 -0.74
CA PHE A 150 15.93 4.39 -0.38
C PHE A 150 17.02 5.34 0.14
N ARG A 151 17.84 4.90 1.10
CA ARG A 151 18.95 5.69 1.64
C ARG A 151 20.02 6.01 0.59
N LYS A 152 20.26 5.11 -0.36
CA LYS A 152 21.19 5.37 -1.46
C LYS A 152 20.71 6.49 -2.38
N ASP A 153 19.40 6.56 -2.62
CA ASP A 153 18.82 7.53 -3.55
C ASP A 153 18.53 8.89 -2.90
N PHE A 154 18.17 8.93 -1.60
CA PHE A 154 17.80 10.16 -0.89
C PHE A 154 18.79 10.60 0.20
N GLY A 155 19.80 9.77 0.53
CA GLY A 155 20.75 10.03 1.61
C GLY A 155 20.09 9.99 3.00
N ASP A 156 20.68 10.72 3.95
CA ASP A 156 20.12 10.93 5.29
C ASP A 156 19.13 12.10 5.36
N SER A 157 18.83 12.74 4.24
CA SER A 157 17.87 13.85 4.16
C SER A 157 16.46 13.30 3.98
N LEU A 158 15.76 13.11 5.10
CA LEU A 158 14.29 12.96 5.12
C LEU A 158 13.59 14.31 4.95
#